data_AF-A0A1Y2BEX7-F1
#
_entry.id   AF-A0A1Y2BEX7-F1
#
_cell.length_a   1.000
_cell.length_b   1.000
_cell.length_c   1.000
_cell.angle_alpha   90.00
_cell.angle_beta   90.00
_cell.angle_gamma   90.00
#
_symmetry.space_group_name_H-M   'P 1'
#
loop_
_entity.id
_entity.type
_entity.pdbx_description
1 polymer ?
#
loop_
_entity_poly.entity_id
_entity_poly.type
_entity_poly.pdbx_seq_one_letter_code
_entity_poly.pdbx_strand_id
1 'polypeptide(L)'
;MTKPNARQERDLLYARIKAFPPGLGLEKETCLNTASTTVNQCPATSEDIALFASIGANEEEHLYIRGLALFNWRQLRVNKRPDFVESPENLKKALDMFKAAEAAAVNSTEQAWSFHTCCDHFYQVPIMERIRECIQTIEDVLYPKKEDQLYLTGLRSSVTLSPKVHSKLYIYCFNRCMVAANCCMCAKVASPTLKLKKCEQCESFYYCSRECQKFHWNVQRHKSFCRPLSVLEKGDIVRVKNLSTRGDLNGTFLELDTFSESRGRWAATWFGGGNGVWIKPENLRRAMTRSEVTTVLVTAEFTP
;
A
#
# COMPACT_ATOMS: atom_id res chain seq x y z
N MET A 1 -3.06 -32.22 -17.46
CA MET A 1 -2.33 -30.97 -17.79
C MET A 1 -1.70 -30.43 -16.51
N THR A 2 -0.38 -30.30 -16.46
CA THR A 2 0.32 -29.68 -15.33
C THR A 2 0.00 -28.19 -15.27
N LYS A 3 -0.33 -27.66 -14.08
CA LYS A 3 -0.55 -26.22 -13.92
C LYS A 3 0.73 -25.46 -14.28
N PRO A 4 0.65 -24.36 -15.06
CA PRO A 4 1.82 -23.53 -15.34
C PRO A 4 2.41 -23.00 -14.03
N ASN A 5 3.73 -22.86 -13.99
CA ASN A 5 4.38 -22.23 -12.83
C ASN A 5 4.18 -20.70 -12.89
N ALA A 6 4.35 -20.02 -11.75
CA ALA A 6 4.14 -18.57 -11.65
C ALA A 6 4.95 -17.74 -12.68
N ARG A 7 6.11 -18.24 -13.11
CA ARG A 7 6.93 -17.59 -14.15
C ARG A 7 6.25 -17.69 -15.52
N GLN A 8 5.75 -18.87 -15.90
CA GLN A 8 5.03 -19.08 -17.15
C GLN A 8 3.77 -18.23 -17.24
N GLU A 9 3.00 -18.12 -16.15
CA GLU A 9 1.82 -17.26 -16.09
C GLU A 9 2.18 -15.78 -16.30
N ARG A 10 3.27 -15.32 -15.68
CA ARG A 10 3.78 -13.96 -15.87
C ARG A 10 4.27 -13.71 -17.30
N ASP A 11 5.01 -14.65 -17.88
CA ASP A 11 5.53 -14.50 -19.23
C ASP A 11 4.39 -14.44 -20.26
N LEU A 12 3.32 -15.23 -20.07
CA LEU A 12 2.10 -15.16 -20.88
C LEU A 12 1.39 -13.82 -20.73
N LEU A 13 1.28 -13.32 -19.50
CA LEU A 13 0.69 -12.00 -19.23
C LEU A 13 1.49 -10.89 -19.92
N TYR A 14 2.81 -10.94 -19.86
CA TYR A 14 3.70 -9.94 -20.44
C TYR A 14 3.70 -10.00 -21.97
N ALA A 15 3.61 -11.20 -22.54
CA ALA A 15 3.40 -11.36 -23.97
C ALA A 15 2.09 -10.70 -24.43
N ARG A 16 1.00 -10.83 -23.67
CA ARG A 16 -0.26 -10.14 -23.94
C ARG A 16 -0.12 -8.63 -23.88
N ILE A 17 0.53 -8.10 -22.82
CA ILE A 17 0.78 -6.66 -22.67
C ILE A 17 1.51 -6.10 -23.91
N LYS A 18 2.54 -6.79 -24.40
CA LYS A 18 3.33 -6.40 -25.58
C LYS A 18 2.52 -6.45 -26.88
N ALA A 19 1.52 -7.32 -26.97
CA ALA A 19 0.72 -7.50 -28.18
C ALA A 19 -0.36 -6.41 -28.36
N PHE A 20 -0.71 -5.68 -27.30
CA PHE A 20 -1.68 -4.60 -27.40
C PHE A 20 -1.06 -3.35 -28.05
N PRO A 21 -1.77 -2.70 -28.99
CA PRO A 21 -1.30 -1.44 -29.56
C PRO A 21 -1.13 -0.36 -28.48
N PRO A 22 -0.35 0.69 -28.75
CA PRO A 22 -0.32 1.87 -27.90
C PRO A 22 -1.69 2.54 -27.79
N GLY A 23 -2.01 3.10 -26.61
CA GLY A 23 -3.24 3.84 -26.37
C GLY A 23 -4.01 3.35 -25.14
N LEU A 24 -5.27 3.77 -25.00
CA LEU A 24 -6.15 3.29 -23.92
C LEU A 24 -6.89 2.05 -24.40
N GLY A 25 -6.71 0.93 -23.69
CA GLY A 25 -7.42 -0.32 -23.96
C GLY A 25 -7.71 -1.08 -22.68
N LEU A 26 -8.96 -1.49 -22.49
CA LEU A 26 -9.43 -2.18 -21.28
C LEU A 26 -8.67 -3.48 -21.03
N GLU A 27 -8.34 -4.23 -22.08
CA GLU A 27 -7.59 -5.48 -21.94
C GLU A 27 -6.15 -5.24 -21.49
N LYS A 28 -5.50 -4.18 -22.00
CA LYS A 28 -4.13 -3.79 -21.62
C LYS A 28 -4.09 -3.29 -20.18
N GLU A 29 -5.04 -2.45 -19.80
CA GLU A 29 -5.25 -2.02 -18.41
C GLU A 29 -5.41 -3.24 -17.48
N THR A 30 -6.31 -4.15 -17.84
CA THR A 30 -6.56 -5.37 -17.05
C THR A 30 -5.29 -6.19 -16.88
N CYS A 31 -4.49 -6.32 -17.93
CA CYS A 31 -3.21 -7.02 -17.86
C CYS A 31 -2.18 -6.30 -16.98
N LEU A 32 -2.07 -4.97 -17.05
CA LEU A 32 -1.18 -4.17 -16.20
C LEU A 32 -1.59 -4.22 -14.71
N ASN A 33 -2.88 -4.18 -14.41
CA ASN A 33 -3.38 -4.33 -13.05
C ASN A 33 -3.13 -5.75 -12.53
N THR A 34 -3.36 -6.78 -13.36
CA THR A 34 -3.04 -8.18 -13.01
C THR A 34 -1.54 -8.34 -12.75
N ALA A 35 -0.69 -7.72 -13.56
CA ALA A 35 0.77 -7.80 -13.42
C ALA A 35 1.19 -7.41 -12.00
N SER A 36 0.61 -6.34 -11.46
CA SER A 36 0.94 -5.80 -10.14
C SER A 36 0.76 -6.80 -9.00
N THR A 37 -0.22 -7.71 -9.13
CA THR A 37 -0.49 -8.77 -8.15
C THR A 37 0.43 -9.99 -8.33
N THR A 38 0.84 -10.27 -9.56
CA THR A 38 1.72 -11.40 -9.90
C THR A 38 3.21 -11.12 -9.67
N VAL A 39 3.61 -9.84 -9.59
CA VAL A 39 4.99 -9.39 -9.35
C VAL A 39 5.64 -10.10 -8.15
N ASN A 40 4.85 -10.41 -7.12
CA ASN A 40 5.34 -11.01 -5.88
C ASN A 40 5.45 -12.53 -5.91
N GLN A 41 4.99 -13.19 -6.97
CA GLN A 41 4.91 -14.65 -7.03
C GLN A 41 6.18 -15.29 -7.61
N CYS A 42 7.03 -14.53 -8.29
CA CYS A 42 8.33 -15.00 -8.77
C CYS A 42 9.34 -13.84 -8.95
N PRO A 43 10.66 -14.10 -8.83
CA PRO A 43 11.67 -13.04 -8.96
C PRO A 43 11.61 -12.36 -10.34
N ALA A 44 11.60 -11.03 -10.38
CA ALA A 44 11.61 -10.29 -11.62
C ALA A 44 12.94 -10.44 -12.39
N THR A 45 12.93 -10.36 -13.72
CA THR A 45 14.12 -10.28 -14.57
C THR A 45 14.39 -8.85 -15.02
N SER A 46 15.52 -8.60 -15.69
CA SER A 46 15.81 -7.29 -16.29
C SER A 46 14.85 -6.99 -17.45
N GLU A 47 14.41 -8.02 -18.17
CA GLU A 47 13.41 -7.92 -19.23
C GLU A 47 12.04 -7.45 -18.71
N ASP A 48 11.63 -7.96 -17.54
CA ASP A 48 10.39 -7.55 -16.87
C ASP A 48 10.42 -6.04 -16.60
N ILE A 49 11.52 -5.54 -16.05
CA ILE A 49 11.73 -4.11 -15.75
C ILE A 49 11.76 -3.29 -17.05
N ALA A 50 12.49 -3.77 -18.06
CA ALA A 50 12.61 -3.08 -19.35
C ALA A 50 11.25 -2.92 -20.04
N LEU A 51 10.38 -3.91 -19.96
CA LEU A 51 9.02 -3.86 -20.53
C LEU A 51 8.20 -2.71 -19.92
N PHE A 52 8.12 -2.62 -18.60
CA PHE A 52 7.30 -1.58 -17.98
C PHE A 52 7.92 -0.19 -18.13
N ALA A 53 9.25 -0.09 -18.15
CA ALA A 53 9.95 1.15 -18.48
C ALA A 53 9.61 1.61 -19.91
N SER A 54 9.63 0.70 -20.90
CA SER A 54 9.34 1.07 -22.29
C SER A 54 7.89 1.54 -22.47
N ILE A 55 6.92 0.90 -21.79
CA ILE A 55 5.51 1.34 -21.83
C ILE A 55 5.35 2.70 -21.14
N GLY A 56 5.99 2.92 -19.98
CA GLY A 56 5.95 4.20 -19.28
C GLY A 56 6.54 5.37 -20.09
N ALA A 57 7.57 5.09 -20.88
CA ALA A 57 8.26 6.05 -21.75
C ALA A 57 7.55 6.32 -23.07
N ASN A 58 6.64 5.45 -23.53
CA ASN A 58 6.02 5.57 -24.84
C ASN A 58 4.96 6.68 -24.85
N GLU A 59 5.20 7.73 -25.64
CA GLU A 59 4.30 8.90 -25.74
C GLU A 59 3.02 8.60 -26.52
N GLU A 60 3.00 7.55 -27.35
CA GLU A 60 1.80 7.07 -28.03
C GLU A 60 0.86 6.31 -27.08
N GLU A 61 1.33 5.95 -25.88
CA GLU A 61 0.48 5.35 -24.85
C GLU A 61 -0.36 6.40 -24.15
N HIS A 62 -1.60 6.02 -23.85
CA HIS A 62 -2.45 6.85 -23.01
C HIS A 62 -1.79 7.04 -21.63
N LEU A 63 -1.85 8.26 -21.09
CA LEU A 63 -1.21 8.65 -19.82
C LEU A 63 -1.51 7.67 -18.68
N TYR A 64 -2.75 7.18 -18.61
CA TYR A 64 -3.16 6.18 -17.63
C TYR A 64 -2.35 4.87 -17.70
N ILE A 65 -2.18 4.33 -18.92
CA ILE A 65 -1.42 3.11 -19.17
C ILE A 65 0.06 3.32 -18.82
N ARG A 66 0.61 4.50 -19.15
CA ARG A 66 1.97 4.89 -18.75
C ARG A 66 2.13 4.87 -17.23
N GLY A 67 1.21 5.51 -16.50
CA GLY A 67 1.23 5.53 -15.04
C GLY A 67 1.10 4.14 -14.40
N LEU A 68 0.23 3.27 -14.92
CA LEU A 68 0.12 1.88 -14.47
C LEU A 68 1.40 1.08 -14.72
N ALA A 69 2.01 1.24 -15.90
CA ALA A 69 3.26 0.56 -16.22
C ALA A 69 4.38 1.02 -15.29
N LEU A 70 4.50 2.31 -15.07
CA LEU A 70 5.47 2.90 -14.15
C LEU A 70 5.26 2.46 -12.68
N PHE A 71 4.01 2.29 -12.25
CA PHE A 71 3.70 1.69 -10.95
C PHE A 71 4.21 0.24 -10.86
N ASN A 72 3.95 -0.58 -11.89
CA ASN A 72 4.44 -1.96 -11.95
C ASN A 72 5.97 -2.02 -11.99
N TRP A 73 6.62 -1.14 -12.75
CA TRP A 73 8.06 -0.99 -12.78
C TRP A 73 8.63 -0.73 -11.38
N ARG A 74 8.01 0.19 -10.62
CA ARG A 74 8.40 0.48 -9.23
C ARG A 74 8.24 -0.76 -8.35
N GLN A 75 7.09 -1.45 -8.44
CA GLN A 75 6.85 -2.67 -7.67
C GLN A 75 7.90 -3.75 -7.97
N LEU A 76 8.26 -3.95 -9.24
CA LEU A 76 9.28 -4.93 -9.62
C LEU A 76 10.66 -4.58 -9.06
N ARG A 77 10.98 -3.29 -8.91
CA ARG A 77 12.25 -2.83 -8.33
C ARG A 77 12.27 -2.92 -6.81
N VAL A 78 11.19 -2.53 -6.15
CA VAL A 78 11.07 -2.64 -4.67
C VAL A 78 11.03 -4.09 -4.22
N ASN A 79 10.37 -4.96 -4.98
CA ASN A 79 10.26 -6.39 -4.64
C ASN A 79 11.46 -7.21 -5.13
N LYS A 80 12.45 -6.58 -5.80
CA LYS A 80 13.75 -7.20 -6.06
C LYS A 80 14.69 -6.95 -4.88
N ARG A 81 15.18 -8.08 -4.34
CA ARG A 81 16.56 -8.33 -3.91
C ARG A 81 17.30 -7.18 -3.18
N PRO A 82 17.65 -7.35 -1.88
CA PRO A 82 18.43 -6.35 -1.12
C PRO A 82 19.83 -6.06 -1.72
N ASP A 83 20.31 -6.88 -2.67
CA ASP A 83 21.57 -6.74 -3.40
C ASP A 83 21.47 -5.91 -4.71
N PHE A 84 20.27 -5.49 -5.13
CA PHE A 84 20.10 -4.74 -6.37
C PHE A 84 20.14 -3.22 -6.10
N VAL A 85 21.34 -2.64 -6.16
CA VAL A 85 21.53 -1.18 -6.17
C VAL A 85 21.40 -0.68 -7.61
N GLU A 86 20.32 0.04 -7.89
CA GLU A 86 20.17 0.73 -9.15
C GLU A 86 21.26 1.81 -9.27
N SER A 87 21.88 1.94 -10.45
CA SER A 87 22.78 3.06 -10.66
C SER A 87 22.01 4.39 -10.58
N PRO A 88 22.58 5.45 -9.98
CA PRO A 88 21.96 6.77 -9.93
C PRO A 88 21.50 7.28 -11.29
N GLU A 89 22.19 6.92 -12.38
CA GLU A 89 21.86 7.31 -13.74
C GLU A 89 20.52 6.72 -14.20
N ASN A 90 20.26 5.45 -13.88
CA ASN A 90 19.00 4.79 -14.23
C ASN A 90 17.83 5.37 -13.42
N LEU A 91 18.05 5.69 -12.14
CA LEU A 91 17.05 6.36 -11.32
C LEU A 91 16.76 7.77 -11.84
N LYS A 92 17.78 8.51 -12.25
CA LYS A 92 17.62 9.84 -12.85
C LYS A 92 16.82 9.77 -14.15
N LYS A 93 17.13 8.81 -15.03
CA LYS A 93 16.37 8.58 -16.25
C LYS A 93 14.90 8.26 -15.96
N ALA A 94 14.63 7.44 -14.95
CA ALA A 94 13.27 7.16 -14.52
C ALA A 94 12.57 8.42 -13.98
N LEU A 95 13.24 9.20 -13.13
CA LEU A 95 12.73 10.46 -12.60
C LEU A 95 12.34 11.42 -13.74
N ASP A 96 13.21 11.56 -14.74
CA ASP A 96 12.97 12.41 -15.91
C ASP A 96 11.73 11.92 -16.69
N MET A 97 11.57 10.60 -16.84
CA MET A 97 10.37 10.01 -17.47
C MET A 97 9.08 10.33 -16.68
N PHE A 98 9.11 10.21 -15.34
CA PHE A 98 7.95 10.53 -14.51
C PHE A 98 7.61 12.02 -14.53
N LYS A 99 8.63 12.89 -14.48
CA LYS A 99 8.44 14.35 -14.59
C LYS A 99 7.88 14.75 -15.95
N ALA A 100 8.34 14.12 -17.03
CA ALA A 100 7.77 14.32 -18.36
C ALA A 100 6.30 13.86 -18.43
N ALA A 101 5.97 12.71 -17.82
CA ALA A 101 4.58 12.25 -17.72
C ALA A 101 3.71 13.20 -16.89
N GLU A 102 4.22 13.73 -15.78
CA GLU A 102 3.52 14.74 -14.97
C GLU A 102 3.27 16.02 -15.77
N ALA A 103 4.28 16.54 -16.47
CA ALA A 103 4.16 17.75 -17.28
C ALA A 103 3.16 17.58 -18.43
N ALA A 104 3.17 16.44 -19.11
CA ALA A 104 2.19 16.12 -20.16
C ALA A 104 0.76 16.09 -19.60
N ALA A 105 0.60 15.57 -18.39
CA ALA A 105 -0.68 15.40 -17.75
C ALA A 105 -1.28 16.70 -17.17
N VAL A 106 -0.45 17.62 -16.67
CA VAL A 106 -0.90 18.96 -16.23
C VAL A 106 -1.57 19.72 -17.36
N ASN A 107 -1.11 19.52 -18.60
CA ASN A 107 -1.66 20.14 -19.80
C ASN A 107 -2.81 19.35 -20.42
N SER A 108 -3.12 18.16 -19.90
CA SER A 108 -4.23 17.35 -20.38
C SER A 108 -5.53 17.77 -19.71
N THR A 109 -6.60 17.86 -20.49
CA THR A 109 -7.97 17.98 -19.95
C THR A 109 -8.54 16.64 -19.50
N GLU A 110 -7.84 15.54 -19.77
CA GLU A 110 -8.28 14.19 -19.44
C GLU A 110 -8.04 13.88 -17.95
N GLN A 111 -9.13 13.77 -17.20
CA GLN A 111 -9.09 13.20 -15.86
C GLN A 111 -9.00 11.67 -15.97
N ALA A 112 -7.77 11.16 -15.97
CA ALA A 112 -7.53 9.72 -15.88
C ALA A 112 -7.52 9.27 -14.40
N TRP A 113 -8.36 8.28 -14.10
CA TRP A 113 -8.50 7.70 -12.78
C TRP A 113 -7.92 6.30 -12.78
N SER A 114 -7.15 5.97 -11.75
CA SER A 114 -6.76 4.59 -11.52
C SER A 114 -7.79 3.88 -10.68
N PHE A 115 -8.37 2.82 -11.23
CA PHE A 115 -9.24 1.92 -10.50
C PHE A 115 -8.38 0.96 -9.68
N HIS A 116 -8.54 1.05 -8.36
CA HIS A 116 -8.03 0.04 -7.45
C HIS A 116 -9.16 -0.89 -7.07
N THR A 117 -8.99 -2.17 -7.38
CA THR A 117 -9.88 -3.22 -6.88
C THR A 117 -9.44 -3.62 -5.49
N CYS A 118 -10.22 -3.21 -4.48
CA CYS A 118 -10.12 -3.76 -3.15
C CYS A 118 -11.52 -3.92 -2.53
N CYS A 119 -11.93 -5.19 -2.33
CA CYS A 119 -13.19 -5.57 -1.68
C CYS A 119 -14.46 -4.97 -2.33
N ASP A 120 -14.67 -5.26 -3.62
CA ASP A 120 -15.89 -4.89 -4.37
C ASP A 120 -16.21 -3.37 -4.39
N HIS A 121 -15.24 -2.52 -4.02
CA HIS A 121 -15.37 -1.07 -4.07
C HIS A 121 -14.25 -0.46 -4.91
N PHE A 122 -14.64 0.35 -5.87
CA PHE A 122 -13.77 1.09 -6.77
C PHE A 122 -13.42 2.42 -6.10
N TYR A 123 -12.15 2.62 -5.73
CA TYR A 123 -11.67 3.95 -5.36
C TYR A 123 -10.90 4.52 -6.55
N GLN A 124 -11.29 5.73 -6.93
CA GLN A 124 -10.65 6.47 -8.01
C GLN A 124 -9.55 7.34 -7.40
N VAL A 125 -8.29 6.99 -7.68
CA VAL A 125 -7.16 7.87 -7.37
C VAL A 125 -6.76 8.59 -8.66
N PRO A 126 -6.67 9.93 -8.68
CA PRO A 126 -6.18 10.66 -9.85
C PRO A 126 -4.80 10.11 -10.27
N ILE A 127 -4.62 9.80 -11.55
CA ILE A 127 -3.34 9.27 -12.04
C ILE A 127 -2.16 10.17 -11.67
N MET A 128 -2.42 11.47 -11.58
CA MET A 128 -1.45 12.49 -11.19
C MET A 128 -0.90 12.30 -9.79
N GLU A 129 -1.76 11.95 -8.84
CA GLU A 129 -1.32 11.69 -7.47
C GLU A 129 -0.35 10.50 -7.46
N ARG A 130 -0.65 9.48 -8.28
CA ARG A 130 0.18 8.29 -8.43
C ARG A 130 1.53 8.57 -9.09
N ILE A 131 1.55 9.42 -10.12
CA ILE A 131 2.78 9.87 -10.78
C ILE A 131 3.64 10.64 -9.76
N ARG A 132 3.05 11.57 -9.01
CA ARG A 132 3.75 12.35 -7.97
C ARG A 132 4.33 11.49 -6.86
N GLU A 133 3.60 10.49 -6.38
CA GLU A 133 4.12 9.54 -5.40
C GLU A 133 5.36 8.80 -5.90
N CYS A 134 5.38 8.44 -7.19
CA CYS A 134 6.54 7.81 -7.81
C CYS A 134 7.72 8.77 -7.98
N ILE A 135 7.47 10.02 -8.41
CA ILE A 135 8.48 11.10 -8.48
C ILE A 135 9.12 11.27 -7.11
N GLN A 136 8.32 11.53 -6.08
CA GLN A 136 8.79 11.78 -4.72
C GLN A 136 9.62 10.61 -4.20
N THR A 137 9.18 9.37 -4.46
CA THR A 137 9.95 8.17 -4.06
C THR A 137 11.33 8.15 -4.71
N ILE A 138 11.44 8.44 -6.01
CA ILE A 138 12.72 8.40 -6.72
C ILE A 138 13.62 9.56 -6.28
N GLU A 139 13.06 10.74 -6.08
CA GLU A 139 13.78 11.90 -5.54
C GLU A 139 14.31 11.64 -4.14
N ASP A 140 13.55 10.97 -3.28
CA ASP A 140 14.02 10.60 -1.94
C ASP A 140 15.22 9.65 -1.98
N VAL A 141 15.34 8.81 -3.01
CA VAL A 141 16.48 7.89 -3.20
C VAL A 141 17.69 8.61 -3.80
N LEU A 142 17.47 9.45 -4.82
CA LEU A 142 18.53 10.19 -5.51
C LEU A 142 19.09 11.36 -4.69
N TYR A 143 18.20 12.03 -3.94
CA TYR A 143 18.44 13.29 -3.26
C TYR A 143 17.84 13.23 -1.85
N PRO A 144 18.33 12.33 -0.97
CA PRO A 144 17.82 12.25 0.40
C PRO A 144 18.00 13.60 1.09
N LYS A 145 16.94 14.12 1.70
CA LYS A 145 16.97 15.42 2.38
C LYS A 145 18.02 15.39 3.50
N LYS A 146 18.59 16.55 3.84
CA LYS A 146 19.59 16.66 4.93
C LYS A 146 19.05 16.14 6.27
N GLU A 147 17.75 16.25 6.48
CA GLU A 147 16.97 15.70 7.59
C GLU A 147 16.96 14.16 7.57
N ASP A 148 16.81 13.57 6.38
CA ASP A 148 16.84 12.12 6.14
C ASP A 148 18.29 11.58 6.25
N GLN A 149 19.30 12.39 5.93
CA GLN A 149 20.73 12.06 6.12
C GLN A 149 21.12 12.02 7.61
N LEU A 150 20.54 12.90 8.45
CA LEU A 150 20.68 12.84 9.91
C LEU A 150 19.91 11.66 10.53
N TYR A 151 18.83 11.20 9.89
CA TYR A 151 18.07 10.02 10.31
C TYR A 151 18.88 8.71 10.25
N LEU A 152 19.93 8.66 9.41
CA LEU A 152 20.88 7.55 9.38
C LEU A 152 21.92 7.59 10.52
N THR A 153 22.00 8.69 11.31
CA THR A 153 23.06 8.87 12.32
C THR A 153 22.62 9.36 13.71
N GLY A 154 21.36 9.74 13.99
CA GLY A 154 21.07 10.18 15.37
C GLY A 154 19.62 10.46 15.78
N LEU A 155 19.18 9.66 16.76
CA LEU A 155 18.32 9.92 17.94
C LEU A 155 16.89 10.51 17.85
N ARG A 156 15.97 9.72 18.47
CA ARG A 156 15.09 10.02 19.62
C ARG A 156 14.30 11.35 19.71
N SER A 157 13.00 11.11 19.93
CA SER A 157 12.02 11.83 20.78
C SER A 157 11.13 12.90 20.13
N SER A 158 9.82 12.67 20.32
CA SER A 158 8.63 13.42 19.85
C SER A 158 8.32 13.34 18.34
N VAL A 159 7.38 12.46 17.98
CA VAL A 159 7.00 12.22 16.58
C VAL A 159 5.71 12.97 16.23
N THR A 160 5.86 14.13 15.60
CA THR A 160 4.90 14.57 14.58
C THR A 160 5.11 13.62 13.39
N LEU A 161 4.10 12.83 13.02
CA LEU A 161 4.25 11.82 11.96
C LEU A 161 4.55 12.53 10.64
N SER A 162 5.73 12.30 10.07
CA SER A 162 6.10 12.86 8.76
C SER A 162 5.23 12.27 7.65
N PRO A 163 5.07 12.93 6.49
CA PRO A 163 4.32 12.39 5.35
C PRO A 163 4.75 10.98 4.92
N LYS A 164 6.04 10.64 5.05
CA LYS A 164 6.59 9.29 4.78
C LYS A 164 6.04 8.23 5.75
N VAL A 165 5.80 8.59 7.00
CA VAL A 165 5.21 7.71 8.02
C VAL A 165 3.70 7.51 7.78
N HIS A 166 3.01 8.57 7.33
CA HIS A 166 1.60 8.49 6.95
C HIS A 166 1.38 7.54 5.78
N SER A 167 2.16 7.63 4.70
CA SER A 167 2.05 6.69 3.57
C SER A 167 2.34 5.24 3.99
N LYS A 168 3.33 4.98 4.87
CA LYS A 168 3.62 3.64 5.38
C LYS A 168 2.48 3.08 6.24
N LEU A 169 1.91 3.90 7.12
CA LEU A 169 0.76 3.51 7.95
C LEU A 169 -0.50 3.27 7.13
N TYR A 170 -0.74 4.12 6.13
CA TYR A 170 -1.82 3.95 5.18
C TYR A 170 -1.63 2.65 4.40
N ILE A 171 -0.45 2.41 3.81
CA ILE A 171 -0.13 1.16 3.09
C ILE A 171 -0.25 -0.07 4.00
N TYR A 172 0.17 0.01 5.26
CA TYR A 172 0.03 -1.09 6.22
C TYR A 172 -1.45 -1.35 6.57
N CYS A 173 -2.21 -0.31 6.91
CA CYS A 173 -3.66 -0.39 7.17
C CYS A 173 -4.42 -0.91 5.95
N PHE A 174 -4.03 -0.44 4.77
CA PHE A 174 -4.54 -0.85 3.47
C PHE A 174 -4.23 -2.32 3.25
N ASN A 175 -2.97 -2.76 3.29
CA ASN A 175 -2.58 -4.16 3.12
C ASN A 175 -3.23 -5.10 4.15
N ARG A 176 -3.43 -4.65 5.39
CA ARG A 176 -4.14 -5.41 6.43
C ARG A 176 -5.64 -5.54 6.14
N CYS A 177 -6.26 -4.55 5.50
CA CYS A 177 -7.64 -4.61 5.02
C CYS A 177 -7.79 -5.33 3.67
N MET A 178 -6.76 -5.31 2.82
CA MET A 178 -6.78 -5.74 1.42
C MET A 178 -6.53 -7.22 1.23
N VAL A 179 -5.57 -7.79 1.97
CA VAL A 179 -5.06 -9.10 1.60
C VAL A 179 -5.91 -10.16 2.27
N ALA A 180 -6.49 -11.04 1.45
CA ALA A 180 -7.08 -12.31 1.84
C ALA A 180 -6.35 -12.90 3.03
N ALA A 181 -7.07 -13.57 3.94
CA ALA A 181 -6.52 -14.15 5.15
C ALA A 181 -5.14 -14.78 4.90
N ASN A 182 -4.08 -14.02 5.22
CA ASN A 182 -2.69 -14.44 5.14
C ASN A 182 -2.20 -14.64 6.56
N CYS A 183 -1.31 -15.60 6.75
CA CYS A 183 -0.65 -15.77 8.03
C CYS A 183 0.17 -14.51 8.33
N CYS A 184 -0.13 -13.80 9.41
CA CYS A 184 0.55 -12.54 9.73
C CYS A 184 2.04 -12.73 10.06
N MET A 185 2.48 -13.98 10.26
CA MET A 185 3.87 -14.30 10.56
C MET A 185 4.70 -14.79 9.39
N CYS A 186 4.14 -15.62 8.52
CA CYS A 186 4.89 -16.27 7.44
C CYS A 186 4.33 -15.97 6.06
N ALA A 187 3.36 -15.05 5.97
CA ALA A 187 2.69 -14.61 4.74
C ALA A 187 1.99 -15.71 3.92
N LYS A 188 1.91 -16.96 4.42
CA LYS A 188 1.15 -18.03 3.75
C LYS A 188 -0.29 -17.61 3.52
N VAL A 189 -0.73 -17.72 2.28
CA VAL A 189 -2.07 -17.36 1.82
C VAL A 189 -3.05 -18.49 2.11
N ALA A 190 -4.26 -18.15 2.57
CA ALA A 190 -5.34 -19.14 2.67
C ALA A 190 -5.59 -19.82 1.32
N SER A 191 -5.86 -21.12 1.37
CA SER A 191 -6.19 -21.92 0.18
C SER A 191 -7.29 -22.93 0.54
N PRO A 192 -7.89 -23.65 -0.43
CA PRO A 192 -8.84 -24.71 -0.13
C PRO A 192 -8.30 -25.76 0.85
N THR A 193 -6.98 -25.98 0.86
CA THR A 193 -6.29 -26.94 1.75
C THR A 193 -5.70 -26.29 3.00
N LEU A 194 -5.47 -24.97 3.00
CA LEU A 194 -4.90 -24.22 4.12
C LEU A 194 -5.92 -23.23 4.67
N LYS A 195 -6.64 -23.64 5.72
CA LYS A 195 -7.52 -22.75 6.49
C LYS A 195 -6.71 -22.03 7.56
N LEU A 196 -6.74 -20.70 7.54
CA LEU A 196 -6.12 -19.91 8.61
C LEU A 196 -7.05 -19.78 9.82
N LYS A 197 -6.44 -19.75 11.00
CA LYS A 197 -7.13 -19.54 12.28
C LYS A 197 -7.00 -18.08 12.68
N LYS A 198 -8.10 -17.48 13.14
CA LYS A 198 -8.08 -16.11 13.68
C LYS A 198 -7.58 -16.13 15.12
N CYS A 199 -7.01 -15.02 15.58
CA CYS A 199 -6.90 -14.76 17.02
C CYS A 199 -8.31 -14.72 17.62
N GLU A 200 -8.60 -15.56 18.62
CA GLU A 200 -9.93 -15.64 19.24
C GLU A 200 -10.31 -14.35 20.00
N GLN A 201 -9.32 -13.60 20.49
CA GLN A 201 -9.59 -12.40 21.29
C GLN A 201 -9.82 -11.16 20.42
N CYS A 202 -8.94 -10.90 19.45
CA CYS A 202 -9.04 -9.69 18.63
C CYS A 202 -9.66 -9.91 17.25
N GLU A 203 -9.71 -11.15 16.77
CA GLU A 203 -10.17 -11.52 15.41
C GLU A 203 -9.50 -10.75 14.25
N SER A 204 -8.43 -10.00 14.55
CA SER A 204 -7.79 -9.05 13.64
C SER A 204 -6.58 -9.65 12.91
N PHE A 205 -6.09 -10.80 13.36
CA PHE A 205 -4.94 -11.50 12.80
C PHE A 205 -5.28 -12.95 12.50
N TYR A 206 -4.63 -13.47 11.45
CA TYR A 206 -4.80 -14.83 10.96
C TYR A 206 -3.47 -15.58 11.02
N TYR A 207 -3.52 -16.88 11.30
CA TYR A 207 -2.36 -17.74 11.47
C TYR A 207 -2.56 -19.06 10.74
N CYS A 208 -1.51 -19.55 10.08
CA CYS A 208 -1.53 -20.90 9.51
C CYS A 208 -1.33 -22.00 10.55
N SER A 209 -0.76 -21.66 11.72
CA SER A 209 -0.46 -22.62 12.78
C SER A 209 -0.38 -21.96 14.16
N ARG A 210 -0.40 -22.78 15.22
CA ARG A 210 -0.28 -22.31 16.61
C ARG A 210 1.11 -21.76 16.90
N GLU A 211 2.13 -22.25 16.20
CA GLU A 211 3.52 -21.81 16.30
C GLU A 211 3.64 -20.36 15.80
N CYS A 212 3.04 -20.06 14.64
CA CYS A 212 2.96 -18.68 14.14
C CYS A 212 2.24 -17.77 15.12
N GLN A 213 1.11 -18.21 15.69
CA GLN A 213 0.40 -17.42 16.70
C GLN A 213 1.24 -17.16 17.95
N LYS A 214 1.92 -18.19 18.51
CA LYS A 214 2.80 -18.05 19.68
C LYS A 214 3.97 -17.12 19.41
N PHE A 215 4.56 -17.19 18.22
CA PHE A 215 5.64 -16.29 17.83
C PHE A 215 5.14 -14.85 17.75
N HIS A 216 4.01 -14.60 17.08
CA HIS A 216 3.39 -13.27 17.03
C HIS A 216 3.08 -12.74 18.44
N TRP A 217 2.56 -13.62 19.30
CA TRP A 217 2.18 -13.31 20.68
C TRP A 217 3.36 -12.85 21.54
N ASN A 218 4.44 -13.64 21.55
CA ASN A 218 5.56 -13.45 22.47
C ASN A 218 6.67 -12.59 21.88
N VAL A 219 6.99 -12.76 20.59
CA VAL A 219 8.15 -12.15 19.94
C VAL A 219 7.78 -10.81 19.32
N GLN A 220 6.69 -10.76 18.54
CA GLN A 220 6.18 -9.51 17.94
C GLN A 220 5.21 -8.75 18.87
N ARG A 221 5.16 -9.16 20.14
CA ARG A 221 4.42 -8.48 21.22
C ARG A 221 2.93 -8.29 20.95
N HIS A 222 2.28 -9.19 20.18
CA HIS A 222 0.83 -9.09 19.97
C HIS A 222 0.03 -9.02 21.27
N LYS A 223 0.51 -9.66 22.34
CA LYS A 223 -0.08 -9.59 23.67
C LYS A 223 -0.32 -8.16 24.16
N SER A 224 0.58 -7.21 23.87
CA SER A 224 0.47 -5.84 24.40
C SER A 224 -0.64 -5.03 23.75
N PHE A 225 -1.19 -5.49 22.62
CA PHE A 225 -2.21 -4.77 21.87
C PHE A 225 -3.40 -5.63 21.45
N CYS A 226 -3.47 -6.88 21.91
CA CYS A 226 -4.58 -7.77 21.60
C CYS A 226 -5.81 -7.41 22.45
N ARG A 227 -6.88 -6.94 21.79
CA ARG A 227 -8.20 -6.74 22.40
C ARG A 227 -9.32 -6.89 21.37
N PRO A 228 -10.60 -7.08 21.76
CA PRO A 228 -11.72 -7.24 20.83
C PRO A 228 -11.85 -6.05 19.86
N LEU A 229 -12.31 -6.29 18.62
CA LEU A 229 -12.47 -5.24 17.60
C LEU A 229 -13.49 -4.16 17.97
N SER A 230 -14.43 -4.48 18.86
CA SER A 230 -15.42 -3.54 19.40
C SER A 230 -14.86 -2.58 20.45
N VAL A 231 -13.70 -2.91 21.04
CA VAL A 231 -13.06 -2.06 22.05
C VAL A 231 -12.14 -1.05 21.36
N LEU A 232 -12.59 0.19 21.38
CA LEU A 232 -11.92 1.35 20.80
C LEU A 232 -11.24 2.18 21.90
N GLU A 233 -10.04 2.66 21.64
CA GLU A 233 -9.27 3.51 22.54
C GLU A 233 -8.70 4.72 21.80
N LYS A 234 -8.34 5.76 22.56
CA LYS A 234 -7.63 6.93 22.03
C LYS A 234 -6.33 6.51 21.33
N GLY A 235 -6.11 7.05 20.13
CA GLY A 235 -4.99 6.78 19.25
C GLY A 235 -5.17 5.54 18.37
N ASP A 236 -6.33 4.85 18.44
CA ASP A 236 -6.64 3.80 17.49
C ASP A 236 -6.85 4.35 16.11
N ILE A 237 -6.38 3.58 15.13
CA ILE A 237 -6.71 3.83 13.72
C ILE A 237 -7.96 3.04 13.40
N VAL A 238 -8.98 3.73 12.91
CA VAL A 238 -10.29 3.17 12.60
C VAL A 238 -10.64 3.40 11.15
N ARG A 239 -11.29 2.42 10.52
CA ARG A 239 -11.95 2.57 9.24
C ARG A 239 -13.40 2.99 9.46
N VAL A 240 -13.82 4.05 8.79
CA VAL A 240 -15.19 4.55 8.83
C VAL A 240 -16.08 3.69 7.93
N LYS A 241 -17.29 3.35 8.39
CA LYS A 241 -18.27 2.56 7.65
C LYS A 241 -19.71 2.98 7.94
N ASN A 242 -20.60 2.69 7.00
CA ASN A 242 -22.04 2.80 7.14
C ASN A 242 -22.55 4.20 7.54
N LEU A 243 -21.83 5.27 7.19
CA LEU A 243 -22.34 6.63 7.32
C LEU A 243 -23.31 6.92 6.19
N SER A 244 -24.54 7.32 6.53
CA SER A 244 -25.57 7.72 5.56
C SER A 244 -25.41 9.17 5.12
N THR A 245 -25.23 10.10 6.05
CA THR A 245 -25.15 11.55 5.76
C THR A 245 -23.80 11.97 5.18
N ARG A 246 -22.72 11.29 5.56
CA ARG A 246 -21.34 11.57 5.12
C ARG A 246 -20.73 10.33 4.48
N GLY A 247 -21.41 9.85 3.43
CA GLY A 247 -21.02 8.65 2.69
C GLY A 247 -19.62 8.75 2.08
N ASP A 248 -19.17 9.97 1.77
CA ASP A 248 -17.82 10.30 1.32
C ASP A 248 -16.71 9.85 2.29
N LEU A 249 -17.03 9.74 3.58
CA LEU A 249 -16.07 9.30 4.58
C LEU A 249 -16.01 7.78 4.71
N ASN A 250 -16.97 7.02 4.16
CA ASN A 250 -16.93 5.56 4.24
C ASN A 250 -15.70 5.02 3.52
N GLY A 251 -14.97 4.13 4.19
CA GLY A 251 -13.73 3.57 3.69
C GLY A 251 -12.48 4.35 4.12
N THR A 252 -12.61 5.59 4.58
CA THR A 252 -11.48 6.39 5.08
C THR A 252 -10.95 5.87 6.42
N PHE A 253 -9.68 6.18 6.70
CA PHE A 253 -9.02 5.87 7.96
C PHE A 253 -8.81 7.15 8.77
N LEU A 254 -9.15 7.09 10.06
CA LEU A 254 -9.02 8.20 11.01
C LEU A 254 -8.35 7.70 12.29
N GLU A 255 -7.69 8.61 13.01
CA GLU A 255 -7.19 8.38 14.36
C GLU A 255 -8.23 8.84 15.38
N LEU A 256 -8.50 8.01 16.39
CA LEU A 256 -9.40 8.38 17.48
C LEU A 256 -8.70 9.32 18.46
N ASP A 257 -9.36 10.42 18.82
CA ASP A 257 -8.88 11.31 19.88
C ASP A 257 -9.68 11.09 21.17
N THR A 258 -10.79 11.81 21.36
CA THR A 258 -11.53 11.83 22.62
C THR A 258 -12.95 11.29 22.43
N PHE A 259 -13.40 10.42 23.34
CA PHE A 259 -14.80 9.99 23.38
C PHE A 259 -15.64 10.97 24.20
N SER A 260 -16.75 11.42 23.62
CA SER A 260 -17.73 12.27 24.30
C SER A 260 -18.90 11.42 24.76
N GLU A 261 -19.01 11.20 26.07
CA GLU A 261 -20.14 10.46 26.66
C GLU A 261 -21.48 11.14 26.36
N SER A 262 -21.55 12.48 26.48
CA SER A 262 -22.77 13.24 26.20
C SER A 262 -23.26 13.12 24.75
N ARG A 263 -22.35 12.86 23.80
CA ARG A 263 -22.67 12.67 22.39
C ARG A 263 -22.75 11.20 21.99
N GLY A 264 -22.24 10.28 22.80
CA GLY A 264 -22.02 8.88 22.45
C GLY A 264 -21.15 8.71 21.20
N ARG A 265 -20.16 9.59 21.01
CA ARG A 265 -19.36 9.68 19.78
C ARG A 265 -17.88 9.89 20.06
N TRP A 266 -17.05 9.33 19.20
CA TRP A 266 -15.64 9.62 19.13
C TRP A 266 -15.38 10.86 18.29
N ALA A 267 -14.51 11.74 18.77
CA ALA A 267 -13.77 12.63 17.89
C ALA A 267 -12.72 11.80 17.14
N ALA A 268 -12.72 11.88 15.82
CA ALA A 268 -11.77 11.19 14.97
C ALA A 268 -11.15 12.19 13.98
N THR A 269 -9.82 12.21 13.88
CA THR A 269 -9.06 13.15 13.05
C THR A 269 -8.33 12.44 11.93
N TRP A 270 -8.06 13.15 10.84
CA TRP A 270 -7.09 12.67 9.85
C TRP A 270 -5.69 12.67 10.45
N PHE A 271 -4.82 11.80 9.95
CA PHE A 271 -3.44 11.72 10.40
C PHE A 271 -2.73 13.07 10.22
N GLY A 272 -2.19 13.62 11.32
CA GLY A 272 -1.50 14.92 11.31
C GLY A 272 -2.39 16.14 11.10
N GLY A 273 -3.72 15.97 11.05
CA GLY A 273 -4.69 17.05 10.82
C GLY A 273 -5.40 17.52 12.09
N GLY A 274 -5.75 18.81 12.15
CA GLY A 274 -6.48 19.42 13.27
C GLY A 274 -8.01 19.42 13.15
N ASN A 275 -8.57 19.07 12.00
CA ASN A 275 -10.02 19.01 11.81
C ASN A 275 -10.51 17.59 12.10
N GLY A 276 -11.39 17.43 13.09
CA GLY A 276 -11.98 16.13 13.45
C GLY A 276 -13.45 16.03 13.09
N VAL A 277 -13.95 14.80 12.98
CA VAL A 277 -15.37 14.48 12.81
C VAL A 277 -15.87 13.66 14.00
N TRP A 278 -17.15 13.83 14.34
CA TRP A 278 -17.78 13.09 15.44
C TRP A 278 -18.53 11.87 14.93
N ILE A 279 -17.98 10.68 15.17
CA ILE A 279 -18.49 9.42 14.63
C ILE A 279 -18.95 8.51 15.75
N LYS A 280 -20.09 7.83 15.56
CA LYS A 280 -20.59 6.85 16.52
C LYS A 280 -19.75 5.55 16.46
N PRO A 281 -19.57 4.84 17.59
CA PRO A 281 -18.83 3.58 17.61
C PRO A 281 -19.29 2.54 16.59
N GLU A 282 -20.60 2.41 16.32
CA GLU A 282 -21.11 1.44 15.33
C GLU A 282 -20.65 1.71 13.88
N ASN A 283 -20.28 2.95 13.59
CA ASN A 283 -19.76 3.40 12.30
C ASN A 283 -18.23 3.30 12.21
N LEU A 284 -17.57 2.74 13.22
CA LEU A 284 -16.14 2.57 13.28
C LEU A 284 -15.79 1.09 13.29
N ARG A 285 -14.69 0.74 12.64
CA ARG A 285 -14.06 -0.56 12.76
C ARG A 285 -12.58 -0.34 13.02
N ARG A 286 -12.06 -0.86 14.14
CA ARG A 286 -10.63 -0.76 14.41
C ARG A 286 -9.82 -1.42 13.30
N ALA A 287 -8.90 -0.66 12.73
CA ALA A 287 -7.93 -1.08 11.72
C ALA A 287 -6.58 -1.40 12.35
N MET A 288 -6.13 -0.60 13.33
CA MET A 288 -4.93 -0.84 14.14
C MET A 288 -5.10 -0.24 15.54
N THR A 289 -4.36 -0.77 16.51
CA THR A 289 -4.22 -0.10 17.80
C THR A 289 -3.07 0.91 17.77
N ARG A 290 -3.09 1.90 18.66
CA ARG A 290 -1.95 2.80 18.85
C ARG A 290 -0.63 2.06 19.09
N SER A 291 -0.65 1.07 19.97
CA SER A 291 0.53 0.27 20.32
C SER A 291 1.07 -0.56 19.15
N GLU A 292 0.17 -1.04 18.28
CA GLU A 292 0.54 -1.72 17.05
C GLU A 292 1.20 -0.75 16.07
N VAL A 293 0.64 0.46 15.89
CA VAL A 293 1.25 1.54 15.10
C VAL A 293 2.67 1.81 15.58
N THR A 294 2.86 2.03 16.88
CA THR A 294 4.21 2.24 17.45
C THR A 294 5.14 1.06 17.17
N THR A 295 4.65 -0.17 17.29
CA THR A 295 5.45 -1.37 17.02
C THR A 295 5.89 -1.43 15.57
N VAL A 296 4.98 -1.20 14.63
CA VAL A 296 5.28 -1.17 13.19
C VAL A 296 6.33 -0.11 12.86
N LEU A 297 6.16 1.10 13.40
CA LEU A 297 7.10 2.20 13.19
C LEU A 297 8.49 1.86 13.72
N VAL A 298 8.57 1.35 14.95
CA VAL A 298 9.85 0.95 15.55
C VAL A 298 10.49 -0.20 14.77
N THR A 299 9.75 -1.22 14.34
CA THR A 299 10.33 -2.35 13.59
C THR A 299 10.80 -1.97 12.18
N ALA A 300 10.14 -1.01 11.53
CA ALA A 300 10.54 -0.51 10.21
C ALA A 300 11.86 0.28 10.25
N GLU A 301 12.27 0.77 11.42
CA GLU A 301 13.53 1.48 11.66
C GLU A 301 14.74 0.53 11.84
N PHE A 302 14.52 -0.78 12.00
CA PHE A 302 15.58 -1.79 12.23
C PHE A 302 15.86 -2.72 11.04
N THR A 303 15.24 -2.48 9.90
CA THR A 303 15.60 -3.17 8.64
C THR A 303 16.66 -2.32 7.92
N PRO A 304 17.93 -2.75 7.86
CA PRO A 304 18.98 -2.06 7.12
C PRO A 304 18.70 -2.02 5.61
#